data_AF-A0A3C0GQV9-F1
#
_entry.id   AF-A0A3C0GQV9-F1
#
_cell.length_a   1.000
_cell.length_b   1.000
_cell.length_c   1.000
_cell.angle_alpha   90.00
_cell.angle_beta   90.00
_cell.angle_gamma   90.00
#
_symmetry.space_group_name_H-M   'P 1'
#
loop_
_entity.id
_entity.type
_entity.pdbx_description
1 polymer ?
#
loop_
_entity_poly.entity_id
_entity_poly.type
_entity_poly.pdbx_seq_one_letter_code
_entity_poly.pdbx_strand_id
1 'polypeptide(L)' 'MTLIRALPPIDPNQRPRNPGVREQLQALETVAREEIEELQQLADARPTPPAPAGELLGMAWDLGLDGDALR' A
#
# COMPACT_ATOMS: atom_id res chain seq x y z
N MET A 1 19.56 3.64 -33.25
CA MET A 1 19.17 2.37 -32.60
C MET A 1 19.48 2.50 -31.12
N THR A 2 18.47 2.64 -30.27
CA THR A 2 18.66 2.85 -28.83
C THR A 2 18.46 1.52 -28.11
N LEU A 3 19.52 0.97 -27.53
CA LEU A 3 19.47 -0.28 -26.77
C LEU A 3 18.70 -0.04 -25.46
N ILE A 4 17.53 -0.63 -25.32
CA ILE A 4 16.82 -0.68 -24.04
C ILE A 4 17.65 -1.57 -23.11
N ARG A 5 18.33 -0.97 -22.14
CA ARG A 5 18.98 -1.74 -21.06
C ARG A 5 17.88 -2.38 -20.23
N ALA A 6 17.84 -3.70 -20.18
CA ALA A 6 16.98 -4.42 -19.26
C ALA A 6 17.31 -3.98 -17.82
N LEU A 7 16.29 -3.60 -17.05
CA LEU A 7 16.45 -3.36 -15.62
C LEU A 7 16.88 -4.68 -14.96
N PRO A 8 17.87 -4.64 -14.05
CA PRO A 8 18.25 -5.85 -13.32
C PRO A 8 17.06 -6.36 -12.50
N PRO A 9 16.91 -7.69 -12.33
CA PRO A 9 15.86 -8.26 -11.52
C PRO A 9 15.94 -7.72 -10.10
N ILE A 10 14.81 -7.22 -9.59
CA ILE A 10 14.69 -6.75 -8.21
C ILE A 10 14.49 -7.98 -7.34
N ASP A 11 15.51 -8.37 -6.57
CA ASP A 11 15.37 -9.34 -5.50
C ASP A 11 14.79 -8.61 -4.27
N PRO A 12 13.55 -8.93 -3.84
CA PRO A 12 12.90 -8.25 -2.72
C PRO A 12 13.65 -8.45 -1.39
N ASN A 13 14.51 -9.46 -1.29
CA ASN A 13 15.31 -9.74 -0.10
C ASN A 13 16.71 -9.10 -0.15
N GLN A 14 17.11 -8.55 -1.31
CA GLN A 14 18.41 -7.95 -1.47
C GLN A 14 18.41 -6.51 -0.96
N ARG A 15 19.15 -6.26 0.13
CA ARG A 15 19.32 -4.89 0.64
C ARG A 15 20.11 -4.04 -0.35
N PRO A 16 19.73 -2.77 -0.56
CA PRO A 16 20.51 -1.84 -1.36
C PRO A 16 21.93 -1.74 -0.82
N ARG A 17 22.93 -1.86 -1.70
CA ARG A 17 24.35 -1.75 -1.32
C ARG A 17 24.74 -0.32 -0.96
N ASN A 18 24.07 0.67 -1.55
CA ASN A 18 24.31 2.09 -1.30
C ASN A 18 23.73 2.50 0.08
N PRO A 19 24.56 3.04 1.00
CA PRO A 19 24.09 3.49 2.31
C PRO A 19 23.00 4.57 2.23
N GLY A 20 23.11 5.54 1.31
CA GLY A 20 22.11 6.61 1.18
C GLY A 20 20.74 6.10 0.72
N VAL A 21 20.71 5.05 -0.11
CA VAL A 21 19.45 4.40 -0.51
C VAL A 21 18.83 3.64 0.66
N ARG A 22 19.65 3.04 1.53
CA ARG A 22 19.14 2.39 2.75
C ARG A 22 18.54 3.41 3.72
N GLU A 23 19.21 4.54 3.93
CA GLU A 23 18.72 5.62 4.77
C GLU A 23 17.41 6.21 4.25
N GLN A 24 17.29 6.40 2.92
CA GLN A 24 16.05 6.84 2.29
C GLN A 24 14.90 5.83 2.47
N LEU A 25 15.18 4.54 2.29
CA LEU A 25 14.17 3.50 2.51
C LEU A 25 13.75 3.41 3.98
N GLN A 26 14.68 3.60 4.93
CA GLN A 26 14.36 3.64 6.35
C GLN A 26 13.48 4.84 6.68
N ALA A 27 13.79 6.02 6.13
CA ALA A 27 12.96 7.21 6.32
C ALA A 27 11.54 7.00 5.75
N LEU A 28 11.43 6.38 4.57
CA LEU A 28 10.14 6.01 3.98
C LEU A 28 9.38 4.99 4.82
N GLU A 29 10.07 3.99 5.37
CA GLU A 29 9.45 2.98 6.24
C GLU A 29 8.89 3.62 7.52
N THR A 30 9.61 4.58 8.11
CA THR A 30 9.13 5.33 9.28
C THR A 30 7.84 6.07 8.96
N VAL A 31 7.84 6.87 7.87
CA VAL A 31 6.64 7.62 7.45
C VAL A 31 5.48 6.68 7.15
N ALA A 32 5.72 5.60 6.41
CA ALA A 32 4.67 4.64 6.08
C ALA A 32 4.07 3.98 7.33
N ARG A 33 4.89 3.73 8.37
CA ARG A 33 4.41 3.17 9.63
C ARG A 33 3.53 4.16 10.39
N GLU A 34 3.93 5.42 10.47
CA GLU A 34 3.15 6.49 11.11
C GLU A 34 1.77 6.62 10.43
N GLU A 35 1.74 6.67 9.10
CA GLU A 35 0.49 6.76 8.32
C GLU A 35 -0.41 5.53 8.54
N ILE A 36 0.16 4.32 8.58
CA ILE A 36 -0.61 3.11 8.87
C ILE A 36 -1.22 3.16 10.28
N GLU A 37 -0.47 3.62 11.28
CA GLU A 37 -0.97 3.77 12.65
C GLU A 37 -2.11 4.80 12.72
N GLU A 38 -1.99 5.93 12.02
CA GLU A 38 -3.05 6.93 11.91
C GLU A 38 -4.31 6.36 11.24
N LEU A 39 -4.14 5.64 10.13
CA LEU A 39 -5.24 4.99 9.42
C LEU A 39 -5.92 3.91 10.28
N GLN A 40 -5.16 3.16 11.08
CA GLN A 40 -5.72 2.19 12.03
C GLN A 40 -6.56 2.88 13.09
N GLN A 41 -6.08 3.97 13.68
CA GLN A 41 -6.85 4.75 14.67
C GLN A 41 -8.15 5.29 14.07
N LEU A 42 -8.12 5.78 12.84
CA LEU A 42 -9.30 6.25 12.12
C LEU A 42 -10.28 5.11 11.82
N ALA A 43 -9.76 3.93 11.45
CA ALA A 43 -10.57 2.75 11.21
C ALA A 43 -11.25 2.25 12.49
N ASP A 44 -10.52 2.20 13.61
CA ASP A 44 -11.02 1.77 14.92
C ASP A 44 -12.05 2.76 15.49
N ALA A 45 -11.88 4.06 15.24
CA ALA A 45 -12.84 5.09 15.64
C ALA A 45 -14.14 5.04 14.82
N ARG A 46 -14.15 4.33 13.68
CA ARG A 46 -15.32 4.23 12.81
C ARG A 46 -16.29 3.19 13.38
N PRO A 47 -17.59 3.51 13.51
CA PRO A 47 -18.58 2.50 13.89
C PRO A 47 -18.61 1.36 12.86
N THR A 48 -18.56 0.11 13.35
CA THR A 48 -18.58 -1.08 12.50
C THR A 48 -19.83 -1.07 11.62
N PRO A 49 -19.71 -1.06 10.29
CA PRO A 49 -20.87 -1.15 9.42
C PRO A 49 -21.53 -2.53 9.56
N PRO A 50 -22.87 -2.61 9.44
CA PRO A 50 -23.56 -3.90 9.47
C PRO A 50 -23.10 -4.78 8.28
N ALA A 51 -22.72 -6.02 8.56
CA ALA A 51 -22.44 -7.02 7.53
C ALA A 51 -23.75 -7.32 6.77
N PRO A 52 -23.76 -7.28 5.41
CA PRO A 52 -22.76 -7.90 4.55
C PRO A 52 -21.92 -6.93 3.70
N ALA A 53 -21.84 -5.65 4.09
CA ALA A 53 -21.11 -4.64 3.32
C ALA A 53 -19.65 -4.99 3.01
N GLY A 54 -19.00 -5.83 3.83
CA GLY A 54 -17.60 -6.22 3.65
C GLY A 54 -17.30 -7.03 2.38
N GLU A 55 -18.15 -8.01 2.01
CA GLU A 55 -17.93 -8.81 0.79
C GLU A 55 -18.17 -7.99 -0.47
N LEU A 56 -19.26 -7.21 -0.46
CA LEU A 56 -19.58 -6.31 -1.59
C LEU A 56 -18.51 -5.24 -1.77
N LEU A 57 -17.94 -4.72 -0.68
CA LEU A 57 -16.84 -3.75 -0.71
C LEU A 57 -15.56 -4.36 -1.25
N GLY A 58 -15.23 -5.60 -0.87
CA GLY A 58 -14.12 -6.33 -1.45
C GLY A 58 -14.28 -6.51 -2.96
N MET A 59 -15.48 -6.91 -3.40
CA MET A 59 -15.79 -7.05 -4.83
C MET A 59 -15.74 -5.73 -5.59
N ALA A 60 -16.22 -4.64 -5.01
CA ALA A 60 -16.10 -3.31 -5.62
C ALA A 60 -14.63 -2.93 -5.81
N TRP A 61 -13.80 -3.16 -4.81
CA TRP A 61 -12.35 -2.95 -4.90
C TRP A 61 -11.68 -3.79 -5.99
N ASP A 62 -11.99 -5.09 -6.08
CA ASP A 62 -11.46 -5.97 -7.12
C ASP A 62 -11.86 -5.52 -8.53
N LEU A 63 -13.01 -4.86 -8.65
CA LEU A 63 -13.55 -4.31 -9.91
C LEU A 63 -13.12 -2.86 -10.17
N GLY A 64 -12.35 -2.24 -9.27
CA GLY A 64 -11.95 -0.83 -9.37
C GLY A 64 -13.11 0.15 -9.19
N LEU A 65 -14.15 -0.26 -8.47
CA LEU A 65 -15.34 0.52 -8.16
C LEU A 65 -15.24 1.09 -6.76
N ASP A 66 -15.65 2.34 -6.61
CA ASP A 66 -15.66 3.04 -5.34
C ASP A 66 -16.79 2.50 -4.44
N GLY A 67 -16.68 2.72 -3.12
CA GLY A 67 -17.71 2.29 -2.17
C GLY A 67 -19.11 2.91 -2.41
N ASP A 68 -19.20 3.99 -3.18
CA ASP A 68 -20.47 4.59 -3.62
C ASP A 68 -21.19 3.75 -4.69
N ALA A 69 -20.50 2.86 -5.39
CA ALA A 69 -21.12 1.92 -6.34
C ALA A 69 -21.94 0.82 -5.64
N LEU A 70 -21.87 0.75 -4.30
CA LEU A 70 -22.55 -0.23 -3.45
C LEU A 70 -23.78 0.33 -2.71
N ARG A 71 -24.14 1.59 -2.97
CA ARG A 71 -25.40 2.21 -2.51
C ARG A 71 -26.59 1.71 -3.33
#